data_AF-A0A8W8IAA0-F1
#
_entry.id   AF-A0A8W8IAA0-F1
#
_cell.length_a   1.000
_cell.length_b   1.000
_cell.length_c   1.000
_cell.angle_alpha   90.00
_cell.angle_beta   90.00
_cell.angle_gamma   90.00
#
_symmetry.space_group_name_H-M   'P 1'
#
loop_
_entity.id
_entity.type
_entity.pdbx_description
1 polymer ?
#
loop_
_entity_poly.entity_id
_entity_poly.type
_entity_poly.pdbx_seq_one_letter_code
_entity_poly.pdbx_strand_id
1 'polypeptide(L)'
;KLFLRKWYRIVGPLMIGLSLCTLFYETAKSCVGSLRPHFFAVCRPSIDLKNCTSKYTYITDYNCTEPENDLLIDSRKSFPSGHASISWYGMTFLIIYIHLRISRRWRFLRPLFALLQTVALCVATYIGVTRIQDNAHRPVDIIAGAVIGISFAVITVSQTSALFESDSTDRQSSTAKEDKRESLTLEYEP
;
A
#
# COMPACT_ATOMS: atom_id res chain seq x y z
N LYS A 1 -11.79 -27.52 5.96
CA LYS A 1 -10.75 -27.03 6.92
C LYS A 1 -9.45 -26.55 6.23
N LEU A 2 -8.94 -27.23 5.19
CA LEU A 2 -7.68 -26.85 4.52
C LEU A 2 -7.72 -25.51 3.75
N PHE A 3 -8.86 -25.16 3.14
CA PHE A 3 -9.02 -23.92 2.37
C PHE A 3 -8.92 -22.66 3.27
N LEU A 4 -9.61 -22.65 4.41
CA LEU A 4 -9.52 -21.56 5.39
C LEU A 4 -8.09 -21.31 5.87
N ARG A 5 -7.33 -22.38 6.15
CA ARG A 5 -5.93 -22.26 6.60
C ARG A 5 -5.03 -21.64 5.52
N LYS A 6 -5.27 -21.94 4.24
CA LYS A 6 -4.55 -21.32 3.12
C LYS A 6 -4.94 -19.86 2.93
N TRP A 7 -6.22 -19.54 3.04
CA TRP A 7 -6.73 -18.17 2.94
C TRP A 7 -6.18 -17.27 4.06
N TYR A 8 -6.23 -17.75 5.31
CA TYR A 8 -5.74 -16.99 6.46
C TYR A 8 -4.24 -16.69 6.38
N ARG A 9 -3.44 -17.62 5.82
CA ARG A 9 -2.00 -17.42 5.61
C ARG A 9 -1.66 -16.35 4.57
N ILE A 10 -2.56 -16.04 3.65
CA ILE A 10 -2.37 -14.99 2.65
C ILE A 10 -2.97 -13.67 3.15
N VAL A 11 -4.20 -13.71 3.65
CA VAL A 11 -4.94 -12.51 4.07
C VAL A 11 -4.40 -11.94 5.38
N GLY A 12 -3.96 -12.78 6.32
CA GLY A 12 -3.40 -12.32 7.59
C GLY A 12 -2.22 -11.36 7.39
N PRO A 13 -1.14 -11.78 6.71
CA PRO A 13 0.00 -10.90 6.43
C PRO A 13 -0.40 -9.67 5.60
N LEU A 14 -1.29 -9.83 4.61
CA LEU A 14 -1.77 -8.71 3.80
C LEU A 14 -2.43 -7.62 4.66
N MET A 15 -3.31 -8.01 5.58
CA MET A 15 -4.02 -7.09 6.47
C MET A 15 -3.08 -6.45 7.50
N ILE A 16 -2.14 -7.22 8.06
CA ILE A 16 -1.13 -6.69 8.98
C ILE A 16 -0.26 -5.64 8.27
N GLY A 17 0.25 -5.96 7.08
CA GLY A 17 1.06 -5.03 6.29
C GLY A 17 0.28 -3.79 5.87
N LEU A 18 -1.01 -3.93 5.55
CA LEU A 18 -1.88 -2.79 5.23
C LEU A 18 -2.04 -1.88 6.45
N SER A 19 -2.32 -2.45 7.63
CA SER A 19 -2.45 -1.68 8.88
C SER A 19 -1.16 -0.97 9.28
N LEU A 20 0.00 -1.58 9.04
CA LEU A 20 1.29 -0.93 9.30
C LEU A 20 1.56 0.21 8.31
N CYS A 21 1.24 -0.01 7.03
CA CYS A 21 1.33 1.02 5.99
C CYS A 21 0.42 2.22 6.32
N THR A 22 -0.81 1.95 6.78
CA THR A 22 -1.77 3.00 7.16
C THR A 22 -1.31 3.81 8.36
N LEU A 23 -0.85 3.14 9.41
CA LEU A 23 -0.25 3.80 10.57
C LEU A 23 0.93 4.69 10.17
N PHE A 24 1.81 4.18 9.31
CA PHE A 24 3.00 4.89 8.87
C PHE A 24 2.65 6.17 8.10
N TYR A 25 1.79 6.08 7.08
CA TYR A 25 1.48 7.26 6.28
C TYR A 25 0.63 8.28 7.06
N GLU A 26 -0.24 7.86 7.98
CA GLU A 26 -1.00 8.79 8.85
C GLU A 26 -0.10 9.53 9.84
N THR A 27 0.91 8.85 10.36
CA THR A 27 1.94 9.47 11.19
C THR A 27 2.77 10.46 10.37
N ALA A 28 3.21 10.07 9.17
CA ALA A 28 3.95 10.96 8.26
C ALA A 28 3.14 12.21 7.89
N LYS A 29 1.83 12.09 7.65
CA LYS A 29 0.92 13.23 7.44
C LYS A 29 0.92 14.19 8.62
N SER A 30 0.83 13.64 9.82
CA SER A 30 0.77 14.41 11.06
C SER A 30 2.10 15.09 11.38
N CYS A 31 3.23 14.48 11.02
CA CYS A 31 4.56 15.05 11.22
C CYS A 31 4.90 16.18 10.25
N VAL A 32 4.51 16.06 8.97
CA VAL A 32 4.92 17.03 7.94
C VAL A 32 4.00 18.25 7.89
N GLY A 33 2.68 18.08 8.05
CA GLY A 33 1.75 19.21 8.06
C GLY A 33 1.74 20.06 6.78
N SER A 34 2.09 19.47 5.63
CA SER A 34 2.19 20.19 4.35
C SER A 34 0.82 20.66 3.83
N LEU A 35 0.77 21.88 3.29
CA LEU A 35 -0.43 22.54 2.75
C LEU A 35 -0.86 22.03 1.37
N ARG A 36 -2.16 21.74 1.22
CA ARG A 36 -2.73 21.20 -0.02
C ARG A 36 -2.82 22.29 -1.08
N PRO A 37 -2.80 21.96 -2.39
CA PRO A 37 -2.95 22.98 -3.44
C PRO A 37 -4.24 23.81 -3.32
N HIS A 38 -5.33 23.22 -2.84
CA HIS A 38 -6.61 23.91 -2.59
C HIS A 38 -6.69 24.67 -1.25
N PHE A 39 -5.61 24.71 -0.46
CA PHE A 39 -5.62 25.36 0.86
C PHE A 39 -6.13 26.81 0.82
N PHE A 40 -5.70 27.60 -0.17
CA PHE A 40 -6.12 29.00 -0.29
C PHE A 40 -7.60 29.17 -0.60
N ALA A 41 -8.18 28.23 -1.35
CA ALA A 41 -9.60 28.24 -1.67
C ALA A 41 -10.47 27.97 -0.42
N VAL A 42 -9.96 27.15 0.50
CA VAL A 42 -10.62 26.81 1.77
C VAL A 42 -10.39 27.88 2.83
N CYS A 43 -9.14 28.31 3.07
CA CYS A 43 -8.83 29.24 4.15
C CYS A 43 -9.38 30.65 3.93
N ARG A 44 -9.42 31.14 2.68
CA ARG A 44 -9.85 32.52 2.33
C ARG A 44 -9.29 33.55 3.34
N PRO A 45 -7.97 33.76 3.36
CA PRO A 45 -7.34 34.57 4.39
C PRO A 45 -7.83 36.02 4.33
N SER A 46 -8.28 36.55 5.47
CA SER A 46 -8.65 37.95 5.63
C SER A 46 -7.39 38.78 5.86
N ILE A 47 -6.73 39.18 4.77
CA ILE A 47 -5.51 39.99 4.83
C ILE A 47 -5.93 41.47 4.78
N ASP A 48 -5.55 42.25 5.79
CA ASP A 48 -5.73 43.71 5.74
C ASP A 48 -4.64 44.34 4.86
N LEU A 49 -4.95 44.50 3.57
CA LEU A 49 -4.05 45.08 2.58
C LEU A 49 -3.66 46.55 2.88
N LYS A 50 -4.30 47.21 3.86
CA LYS A 50 -4.01 48.61 4.22
C LYS A 50 -2.66 48.79 4.92
N ASN A 51 -2.17 47.75 5.59
CA ASN A 51 -0.88 47.77 6.30
C ASN A 51 0.27 47.12 5.50
N CYS A 52 0.05 46.78 4.22
CA CYS A 52 1.11 46.21 3.38
C CYS A 52 2.13 47.29 2.98
N THR A 53 3.16 47.49 3.79
CA THR A 53 4.20 48.52 3.59
C THR A 53 5.18 48.16 2.45
N SER A 54 5.29 46.89 2.05
CA SER A 54 6.20 46.45 0.98
C SER A 54 5.59 45.39 0.06
N LYS A 55 5.93 45.46 -1.23
CA LYS A 55 5.45 44.56 -2.29
C LYS A 55 5.95 43.12 -2.14
N TYR A 56 6.92 42.86 -1.26
CA TYR A 56 7.60 41.56 -1.10
C TYR A 56 7.58 41.03 0.34
N THR A 57 6.72 41.54 1.22
CA THR A 57 6.62 41.05 2.59
C THR A 57 5.91 39.68 2.63
N TYR A 58 6.57 38.67 3.19
CA TYR A 58 5.96 37.37 3.44
C TYR A 58 5.08 37.45 4.69
N ILE A 59 3.80 37.08 4.56
CA ILE A 59 2.83 37.12 5.66
C ILE A 59 2.79 35.73 6.29
N THR A 60 3.33 35.62 7.51
CA THR A 60 3.30 34.40 8.32
C THR A 60 2.00 34.25 9.10
N ASP A 61 1.43 35.37 9.55
CA ASP A 61 0.24 35.40 10.39
C ASP A 61 -0.97 35.85 9.58
N TYR A 62 -1.92 34.94 9.37
CA TYR A 62 -3.16 35.18 8.65
C TYR A 62 -4.32 34.50 9.38
N ASN A 63 -5.48 35.15 9.37
CA ASN A 63 -6.70 34.57 9.91
C ASN A 63 -7.58 34.06 8.77
N CYS A 64 -7.97 32.79 8.82
CA CYS A 64 -8.89 32.21 7.85
C CYS A 64 -10.32 32.73 8.16
N THR A 65 -11.05 33.11 7.12
CA THR A 65 -12.44 33.59 7.28
C THR A 65 -13.42 32.43 7.42
N GLU A 66 -13.00 31.23 7.01
CA GLU A 66 -13.81 30.01 7.04
C GLU A 66 -14.01 29.51 8.48
N PRO A 67 -15.26 29.31 8.94
CA PRO A 67 -15.55 28.83 10.29
C PRO A 67 -15.32 27.32 10.48
N GLU A 68 -15.19 26.55 9.41
CA GLU A 68 -15.08 25.08 9.47
C GLU A 68 -13.63 24.61 9.72
N ASN A 69 -13.29 24.44 11.00
CA ASN A 69 -11.95 24.03 11.44
C ASN A 69 -11.48 22.68 10.88
N ASP A 70 -12.40 21.73 10.66
CA ASP A 70 -12.03 20.38 10.20
C ASP A 70 -11.50 20.38 8.76
N LEU A 71 -12.11 21.16 7.87
CA LEU A 71 -11.63 21.33 6.49
C LEU A 71 -10.28 22.06 6.45
N LEU A 72 -10.05 22.99 7.38
CA LEU A 72 -8.77 23.68 7.53
C LEU A 72 -7.66 22.74 8.02
N ILE A 73 -7.97 21.83 8.94
CA ILE A 73 -7.02 20.81 9.42
C ILE A 73 -6.70 19.81 8.31
N ASP A 74 -7.71 19.38 7.53
CA ASP A 74 -7.52 18.44 6.43
C ASP A 74 -6.69 19.04 5.28
N SER A 75 -6.93 20.31 4.95
CA SER A 75 -6.15 21.04 3.94
C SER A 75 -4.69 21.30 4.35
N ARG A 76 -4.32 21.09 5.62
CA ARG A 76 -2.94 21.08 6.14
C ARG A 76 -2.27 19.69 6.14
N LYS A 77 -2.90 18.66 5.57
CA LYS A 77 -2.39 17.29 5.52
C LYS A 77 -2.24 16.80 4.08
N SER A 78 -1.21 17.27 3.37
CA SER A 78 -0.97 16.91 1.95
C SER A 78 -0.04 15.74 1.74
N PHE A 79 1.01 15.65 2.56
CA PHE A 79 2.10 14.73 2.31
C PHE A 79 2.13 13.66 3.40
N PRO A 80 2.26 12.36 3.08
CA PRO A 80 2.13 11.73 1.76
C PRO A 80 0.66 11.39 1.41
N SER A 81 0.39 11.07 0.14
CA SER A 81 -0.97 10.69 -0.29
C SER A 81 -1.34 9.28 0.18
N GLY A 82 -2.30 9.17 1.09
CA GLY A 82 -2.79 7.88 1.60
C GLY A 82 -3.46 7.01 0.52
N HIS A 83 -4.20 7.64 -0.41
CA HIS A 83 -4.81 6.94 -1.55
C HIS A 83 -3.75 6.32 -2.47
N ALA A 84 -2.66 7.04 -2.73
CA ALA A 84 -1.53 6.51 -3.48
C ALA A 84 -0.86 5.35 -2.70
N SER A 85 -0.60 5.51 -1.40
CA SER A 85 0.03 4.45 -0.59
C SER A 85 -0.75 3.14 -0.58
N ILE A 86 -2.07 3.19 -0.33
CA ILE A 86 -2.91 1.98 -0.28
C ILE A 86 -3.02 1.31 -1.65
N SER A 87 -3.26 2.10 -2.71
CA SER A 87 -3.41 1.58 -4.06
C SER A 87 -2.12 0.91 -4.56
N TRP A 88 -0.97 1.56 -4.38
CA TRP A 88 0.33 0.98 -4.73
C TRP A 88 0.67 -0.23 -3.87
N TYR A 89 0.36 -0.24 -2.57
CA TYR A 89 0.54 -1.41 -1.72
C TYR A 89 -0.24 -2.62 -2.25
N GLY A 90 -1.55 -2.47 -2.46
CA GLY A 90 -2.43 -3.56 -2.87
C GLY A 90 -2.09 -4.10 -4.27
N MET A 91 -1.86 -3.20 -5.23
CA MET A 91 -1.55 -3.61 -6.61
C MET A 91 -0.16 -4.24 -6.72
N THR A 92 0.85 -3.73 -5.99
CA THR A 92 2.19 -4.34 -5.95
C THR A 92 2.15 -5.74 -5.34
N PHE A 93 1.43 -5.91 -4.22
CA PHE A 93 1.23 -7.23 -3.62
C PHE A 93 0.58 -8.19 -4.61
N LEU A 94 -0.47 -7.76 -5.30
CA LEU A 94 -1.17 -8.57 -6.31
C LEU A 94 -0.25 -8.98 -7.47
N ILE A 95 0.53 -8.03 -8.00
CA ILE A 95 1.48 -8.26 -9.09
C ILE A 95 2.49 -9.35 -8.71
N ILE A 96 3.13 -9.20 -7.54
CA ILE A 96 4.14 -10.15 -7.07
C ILE A 96 3.49 -11.51 -6.77
N TYR A 97 2.30 -11.52 -6.16
CA TYR A 97 1.56 -12.75 -5.86
C TYR A 97 1.21 -13.54 -7.13
N ILE A 98 0.70 -12.87 -8.17
CA ILE A 98 0.41 -13.49 -9.48
C ILE A 98 1.69 -14.05 -10.09
N HIS A 99 2.78 -13.27 -10.03
CA HIS A 99 4.07 -13.65 -10.62
C HIS A 99 4.64 -14.91 -9.96
N LEU A 100 4.73 -14.93 -8.63
CA LEU A 100 5.38 -16.03 -7.89
C LEU A 100 4.53 -17.29 -7.86
N ARG A 101 3.21 -17.16 -7.74
CA ARG A 101 2.33 -18.31 -7.47
C ARG A 101 1.65 -18.83 -8.73
N ILE A 102 1.03 -17.95 -9.51
CA ILE A 102 0.12 -18.38 -10.59
C ILE A 102 0.92 -18.63 -11.88
N SER A 103 1.83 -17.73 -12.24
CA SER A 103 2.66 -17.86 -13.46
C SER A 103 3.55 -19.11 -13.46
N ARG A 104 4.04 -19.53 -12.28
CA ARG A 104 4.78 -20.79 -12.12
C ARG A 104 3.92 -22.03 -12.35
N ARG A 105 2.64 -22.00 -11.95
CA ARG A 105 1.74 -23.14 -12.07
C ARG A 105 1.12 -23.27 -13.47
N TRP A 106 0.80 -22.16 -14.12
CA TRP A 106 0.03 -22.12 -15.38
C TRP A 106 0.83 -21.45 -16.50
N ARG A 107 1.88 -22.14 -16.97
CA ARG A 107 2.86 -21.59 -17.93
C ARG A 107 2.26 -21.13 -19.26
N PHE A 108 1.16 -21.72 -19.70
CA PHE A 108 0.48 -21.36 -20.96
C PHE A 108 -0.34 -20.06 -20.85
N LEU A 109 -0.75 -19.62 -19.65
CA LEU A 109 -1.50 -18.38 -19.40
C LEU A 109 -0.61 -17.18 -19.08
N ARG A 110 0.71 -17.30 -19.27
CA ARG A 110 1.67 -16.21 -19.05
C ARG A 110 1.28 -14.86 -19.67
N PRO A 111 0.85 -14.75 -20.95
CA PRO A 111 0.48 -13.46 -21.51
C PRO A 111 -0.73 -12.83 -20.80
N LEU A 112 -1.70 -13.65 -20.38
CA LEU A 112 -2.87 -13.17 -19.61
C LEU A 112 -2.46 -12.61 -18.24
N PHE A 113 -1.52 -13.26 -17.55
CA PHE A 113 -1.03 -12.75 -16.26
C PHE A 113 -0.20 -11.47 -16.42
N ALA A 114 0.58 -11.35 -17.49
CA ALA A 114 1.29 -10.12 -17.81
C ALA A 114 0.29 -8.97 -18.06
N LEU A 115 -0.79 -9.23 -18.80
CA LEU A 115 -1.87 -8.25 -18.99
C LEU A 115 -2.49 -7.83 -17.65
N LEU A 116 -2.81 -8.78 -16.78
CA LEU A 116 -3.41 -8.47 -15.48
C LEU A 116 -2.47 -7.65 -14.59
N GLN A 117 -1.15 -7.92 -14.64
CA GLN A 117 -0.15 -7.13 -13.93
C GLN A 117 -0.06 -5.69 -14.47
N THR A 118 -0.08 -5.52 -15.78
CA THR A 118 -0.12 -4.19 -16.41
C THR A 118 -1.38 -3.43 -16.03
N VAL A 119 -2.54 -4.10 -16.03
CA VAL A 119 -3.81 -3.48 -15.60
C VAL A 119 -3.73 -3.04 -14.13
N ALA A 120 -3.18 -3.87 -13.23
CA ALA A 120 -2.99 -3.50 -11.83
C ALA A 120 -2.09 -2.25 -11.66
N LEU A 121 -1.01 -2.16 -12.44
CA LEU A 121 -0.16 -0.97 -12.48
C LEU A 121 -0.92 0.26 -12.97
N CYS A 122 -1.67 0.13 -14.08
CA CYS A 122 -2.49 1.21 -14.62
C CYS A 122 -3.51 1.71 -13.59
N VAL A 123 -4.17 0.80 -12.86
CA VAL A 123 -5.13 1.18 -11.80
C VAL A 123 -4.45 1.95 -10.67
N ALA A 124 -3.28 1.52 -10.20
CA ALA A 124 -2.53 2.25 -9.17
C ALA A 124 -2.15 3.67 -9.65
N THR A 125 -1.67 3.78 -10.89
CA THR A 125 -1.32 5.09 -11.47
C THR A 125 -2.54 5.98 -11.67
N TYR A 126 -3.66 5.41 -12.12
CA TYR A 126 -4.91 6.14 -12.35
C TYR A 126 -5.45 6.75 -11.05
N ILE A 127 -5.44 5.99 -9.96
CA ILE A 127 -5.82 6.49 -8.63
C ILE A 127 -4.90 7.64 -8.18
N GLY A 128 -3.62 7.62 -8.56
CA GLY A 128 -2.73 8.76 -8.33
C GLY A 128 -3.12 9.98 -9.16
N VAL A 129 -3.37 9.80 -10.46
CA VAL A 129 -3.73 10.88 -11.39
C VAL A 129 -5.02 11.57 -10.98
N THR A 130 -6.05 10.84 -10.55
CA THR A 130 -7.30 11.46 -10.08
C THR A 130 -7.08 12.39 -8.89
N ARG A 131 -6.10 12.10 -8.03
CA ARG A 131 -5.74 12.98 -6.90
C ARG A 131 -5.02 14.25 -7.30
N ILE A 132 -4.34 14.25 -8.45
CA ILE A 132 -3.79 15.46 -9.06
C ILE A 132 -4.94 16.29 -9.66
N GLN A 133 -5.85 15.64 -10.40
CA GLN A 133 -7.01 16.29 -11.03
C GLN A 133 -7.91 16.98 -10.00
N ASP A 134 -8.14 16.35 -8.84
CA ASP A 134 -8.91 16.92 -7.74
C ASP A 134 -8.20 18.06 -6.99
N ASN A 135 -6.99 18.47 -7.42
CA ASN A 135 -6.12 19.41 -6.69
C ASN A 135 -5.89 19.03 -5.21
N ALA A 136 -6.02 17.74 -4.89
CA ALA A 136 -5.86 17.24 -3.53
C ALA A 136 -4.40 17.09 -3.16
N HIS A 137 -3.56 16.68 -4.11
CA HIS A 137 -2.16 16.35 -3.90
C HIS A 137 -1.25 16.86 -5.02
N ARG A 138 0.01 17.17 -4.66
CA ARG A 138 1.06 17.43 -5.65
C ARG A 138 1.59 16.09 -6.18
N PRO A 139 2.17 16.04 -7.40
CA PRO A 139 2.76 14.82 -7.94
C PRO A 139 3.79 14.17 -7.00
N VAL A 140 4.56 14.98 -6.28
CA VAL A 140 5.55 14.52 -5.29
C VAL A 140 4.89 13.75 -4.13
N ASP A 141 3.71 14.16 -3.68
CA ASP A 141 2.98 13.49 -2.60
C ASP A 141 2.51 12.09 -3.02
N ILE A 142 2.22 11.91 -4.31
CA ILE A 142 1.81 10.64 -4.91
C ILE A 142 3.01 9.72 -5.10
N ILE A 143 4.15 10.25 -5.57
CA ILE A 143 5.40 9.48 -5.70
C ILE A 143 5.84 8.97 -4.33
N ALA A 144 5.82 9.84 -3.30
CA ALA A 144 6.14 9.43 -1.94
C ALA A 144 5.18 8.34 -1.42
N GLY A 145 3.88 8.49 -1.68
CA GLY A 145 2.90 7.45 -1.36
C GLY A 145 3.18 6.13 -2.07
N ALA A 146 3.53 6.18 -3.36
CA ALA A 146 3.89 4.99 -4.14
C ALA A 146 5.12 4.27 -3.56
N VAL A 147 6.17 5.00 -3.19
CA VAL A 147 7.38 4.44 -2.56
C VAL A 147 7.04 3.76 -1.24
N ILE A 148 6.24 4.39 -0.39
CA ILE A 148 5.79 3.80 0.88
C ILE A 148 5.01 2.51 0.61
N GLY A 149 3.99 2.58 -0.27
CA GLY A 149 3.14 1.43 -0.60
C GLY A 149 3.93 0.24 -1.15
N ILE A 150 4.83 0.48 -2.10
CA ILE A 150 5.71 -0.55 -2.69
C ILE A 150 6.61 -1.17 -1.63
N SER A 151 7.24 -0.35 -0.77
CA SER A 151 8.15 -0.83 0.27
C SER A 151 7.47 -1.77 1.24
N PHE A 152 6.31 -1.38 1.76
CA PHE A 152 5.51 -2.24 2.64
C PHE A 152 5.01 -3.49 1.93
N ALA A 153 4.62 -3.41 0.65
CA ALA A 153 4.18 -4.59 -0.09
C ALA A 153 5.32 -5.62 -0.26
N VAL A 154 6.53 -5.16 -0.58
CA VAL A 154 7.72 -6.03 -0.68
C VAL A 154 8.03 -6.71 0.66
N ILE A 155 7.98 -5.95 1.77
CA ILE A 155 8.18 -6.51 3.12
C ILE A 155 7.13 -7.59 3.40
N THR A 156 5.85 -7.29 3.20
CA THR A 156 4.76 -8.27 3.44
C THR A 156 4.94 -9.53 2.60
N VAL A 157 5.28 -9.39 1.30
CA VAL A 157 5.49 -10.55 0.43
C VAL A 157 6.70 -11.36 0.87
N SER A 158 7.80 -10.72 1.25
CA SER A 158 9.01 -11.42 1.69
C SER A 158 8.73 -12.31 2.92
N GLN A 159 8.02 -11.77 3.91
CA GLN A 159 7.59 -12.51 5.10
C GLN A 159 6.66 -13.66 4.74
N THR A 160 5.72 -13.42 3.82
CA THR A 160 4.76 -14.46 3.40
C THR A 160 5.45 -15.56 2.59
N SER A 161 6.44 -15.23 1.75
CA SER A 161 7.20 -16.19 0.95
C SER A 161 8.03 -17.14 1.81
N ALA A 162 8.67 -16.64 2.88
CA ALA A 162 9.38 -17.47 3.84
C ALA A 162 8.45 -18.47 4.55
N LEU A 163 7.24 -18.02 4.93
CA LEU A 163 6.22 -18.90 5.51
C LEU A 163 5.73 -19.99 4.55
N PHE A 164 5.81 -19.75 3.24
CA PHE A 164 5.43 -20.74 2.23
C PHE A 164 6.52 -21.76 1.97
N GLU A 165 7.79 -21.33 1.94
CA GLU A 165 8.95 -22.23 1.81
C GLU A 165 8.92 -23.27 2.95
N SER A 166 8.75 -22.81 4.19
CA SER A 166 8.74 -23.69 5.37
C SER A 166 7.60 -24.73 5.35
N ASP A 167 6.39 -24.37 4.90
CA ASP A 167 5.26 -25.31 4.83
C ASP A 167 5.46 -26.38 3.74
N SER A 168 6.19 -26.05 2.67
CA SER A 168 6.52 -27.01 1.61
C SER A 168 7.52 -28.07 2.08
N THR A 169 8.53 -27.64 2.85
CA THR A 169 9.54 -28.53 3.45
C THR A 169 8.92 -29.44 4.51
N ASP A 170 8.07 -28.91 5.41
CA ASP A 170 7.37 -29.71 6.43
C ASP A 170 6.48 -30.79 5.81
N ARG A 171 5.79 -30.46 4.71
CA ARG A 171 4.89 -31.38 4.02
C ARG A 171 5.67 -32.51 3.34
N GLN A 172 6.83 -32.22 2.74
CA GLN A 172 7.74 -33.23 2.17
C GLN A 172 8.34 -34.13 3.26
N SER A 173 8.78 -33.56 4.39
CA SER A 173 9.30 -34.31 5.54
C SER A 173 8.26 -35.26 6.15
N SER A 174 7.00 -34.83 6.23
CA SER A 174 5.90 -35.66 6.74
C SER A 174 5.57 -36.84 5.82
N THR A 175 5.50 -36.60 4.50
CA THR A 175 5.24 -37.68 3.52
C THR A 175 6.40 -38.67 3.47
N ALA A 176 7.65 -38.20 3.51
CA ALA A 176 8.81 -39.09 3.54
C ALA A 176 8.87 -39.94 4.81
N LYS A 177 8.41 -39.44 5.96
CA LYS A 177 8.31 -40.22 7.20
C LYS A 177 7.21 -41.27 7.15
N GLU A 178 6.08 -40.97 6.51
CA GLU A 178 4.95 -41.88 6.38
C GLU A 178 5.28 -43.05 5.43
N ASP A 179 5.89 -42.75 4.29
CA ASP A 179 6.35 -43.73 3.30
C ASP A 179 7.42 -44.68 3.88
N LYS A 180 8.33 -44.13 4.69
CA LYS A 180 9.33 -44.92 5.43
C LYS A 180 8.71 -45.80 6.50
N ARG A 181 7.60 -45.38 7.11
CA ARG A 181 6.86 -46.16 8.12
C ARG A 181 6.07 -47.29 7.48
N GLU A 182 5.42 -47.07 6.34
CA GLU A 182 4.74 -48.11 5.56
C GLU A 182 5.71 -49.19 5.06
N SER A 183 6.90 -48.77 4.60
CA SER A 183 7.95 -49.70 4.17
C SER A 183 8.42 -50.62 5.31
N LEU A 184 8.60 -50.08 6.51
CA LEU A 184 8.99 -50.85 7.70
C LEU A 184 7.89 -51.82 8.19
N THR A 185 6.61 -51.48 7.98
CA THR A 185 5.51 -52.39 8.33
C THR A 185 5.35 -53.55 7.34
N LEU A 186 5.64 -53.33 6.06
CA LEU A 186 5.60 -54.38 5.03
C LEU A 186 6.75 -55.38 5.15
N GLU A 187 7.90 -54.96 5.70
CA GLU A 187 9.06 -55.84 5.91
C GLU A 187 8.92 -56.75 7.15
N TYR A 188 7.92 -56.52 8.00
CA TYR A 188 7.69 -57.27 9.25
C TYR A 188 6.39 -58.11 9.24
N GLU A 189 5.64 -58.17 8.14
CA GLU A 189 4.57 -59.16 7.97
C GLU A 189 5.15 -60.48 7.42
N PRO A 190 4.99 -61.61 8.14
CA PRO A 190 5.49 -62.92 7.74
C PRO A 190 4.67 -63.62 6.64
#